data_AF-A0A087U6Y1-F1
#
_entry.id   AF-A0A087U6Y1-F1
#
_cell.length_a   1.000
_cell.length_b   1.000
_cell.length_c   1.000
_cell.angle_alpha   90.00
_cell.angle_beta   90.00
_cell.angle_gamma   90.00
#
_symmetry.space_group_name_H-M   'P 1'
#
loop_
_entity.id
_entity.type
_entity.pdbx_description
1 polymer ?
#
loop_
_entity_poly.entity_id
_entity_poly.type
_entity_poly.pdbx_seq_one_letter_code
_entity_poly.pdbx_strand_id
1 'polypeptide(L)'
;MALCSYTLPFYRNIVIAVVILWHLQQVNSAYEEDDDHHEGYVPMLHEEIHEMCEEPPPPMNGEIDCGKNKKRKNKYVCRAVCEPGFEFPNGKSKKRHICDMETGKWTPKFIFPDCRPICNPPCENGGECSDANHCICTAQYRGDRCQYAISLCQPNEGLHASADWSCNHTMTETLCVFNCPQNTRYESQPADAYHCSLDGTWMPSFAPKCIPINVIEPPASPARYTSPNGQIINSKLPKSAVCATWSASHYRTFDGGIYSFQGRCSYLFAKDCEQNTFAIHIQNGEVCDSVSSCPTTVAIYIGAEQYLLSNGDEGPVVASAGETHIVPTAVNGLLFEMVSDYVTLISPLGFNLKWNRKNTILLKVNSQLRNRTCGLCGKFDGSTMNDFETSDGSNTDSVEGFVNSWIMDELGEKCQYKGVVKDPCSDNKDKVSEAEKLCQAIFEKKFEVCHQ
;
A
#
# COMPACT_ATOMS: atom_id res chain seq x y z
N MET A 1 -45.48 18.88 26.96
CA MET A 1 -46.53 19.31 26.00
C MET A 1 -46.24 18.59 24.69
N ALA A 2 -47.25 17.93 24.07
CA ALA A 2 -47.15 17.07 22.86
C ALA A 2 -46.19 15.84 23.00
N LEU A 3 -46.56 14.54 22.96
CA LEU A 3 -47.73 13.77 22.43
C LEU A 3 -47.95 13.96 20.90
N CYS A 4 -48.24 12.98 20.02
CA CYS A 4 -48.34 11.50 19.98
C CYS A 4 -48.58 11.08 18.47
N SER A 5 -48.50 9.84 17.94
CA SER A 5 -48.12 8.49 18.42
C SER A 5 -47.90 7.49 17.23
N TYR A 6 -47.43 6.28 17.54
CA TYR A 6 -47.50 4.98 16.82
C TYR A 6 -48.61 4.76 15.74
N THR A 7 -48.32 3.97 14.67
CA THR A 7 -48.67 2.51 14.57
C THR A 7 -48.31 1.82 13.23
N LEU A 8 -47.86 0.56 13.34
CA LEU A 8 -48.07 -0.59 12.43
C LEU A 8 -49.07 -1.56 13.13
N PRO A 9 -49.45 -2.79 12.66
CA PRO A 9 -49.32 -3.49 11.35
C PRO A 9 -50.65 -4.22 10.90
N PHE A 10 -50.53 -5.30 10.08
CA PHE A 10 -51.42 -6.50 9.92
C PHE A 10 -52.48 -6.65 8.77
N TYR A 11 -52.15 -7.55 7.81
CA TYR A 11 -52.87 -8.81 7.44
C TYR A 11 -53.86 -8.99 6.24
N ARG A 12 -53.43 -9.90 5.33
CA ARG A 12 -54.06 -11.18 4.83
C ARG A 12 -55.14 -11.23 3.72
N ASN A 13 -54.94 -12.21 2.81
CA ASN A 13 -55.89 -13.17 2.12
C ASN A 13 -55.78 -13.20 0.56
N ILE A 14 -55.86 -14.32 -0.20
CA ILE A 14 -55.88 -15.79 0.06
C ILE A 14 -55.73 -16.62 -1.27
N VAL A 15 -55.19 -17.87 -1.22
CA VAL A 15 -55.27 -19.03 -2.21
C VAL A 15 -54.68 -18.83 -3.64
N ILE A 16 -53.83 -19.67 -4.28
CA ILE A 16 -53.44 -21.12 -4.31
C ILE A 16 -54.18 -22.01 -5.35
N ALA A 17 -53.49 -22.37 -6.45
CA ALA A 17 -53.56 -23.64 -7.22
C ALA A 17 -52.33 -23.70 -8.19
N VAL A 18 -51.31 -24.57 -8.04
CA VAL A 18 -51.23 -26.03 -8.34
C VAL A 18 -51.01 -26.29 -9.86
N VAL A 19 -49.75 -26.51 -10.32
CA VAL A 19 -49.11 -27.83 -10.69
C VAL A 19 -49.39 -28.22 -12.18
N ILE A 20 -48.51 -28.79 -13.05
CA ILE A 20 -47.10 -29.26 -13.07
C ILE A 20 -46.62 -29.21 -14.56
N LEU A 21 -45.44 -28.66 -14.92
CA LEU A 21 -44.14 -29.33 -15.23
C LEU A 21 -44.08 -30.27 -16.48
N TRP A 22 -43.13 -29.97 -17.40
CA TRP A 22 -42.19 -30.87 -18.13
C TRP A 22 -42.71 -32.09 -18.95
N HIS A 23 -42.03 -32.62 -19.99
CA HIS A 23 -40.95 -32.15 -20.89
C HIS A 23 -40.90 -33.07 -22.14
N LEU A 24 -39.81 -32.97 -22.92
CA LEU A 24 -39.24 -33.89 -23.93
C LEU A 24 -39.57 -35.40 -23.71
N GLN A 25 -39.56 -36.30 -24.71
CA GLN A 25 -38.45 -36.55 -25.64
C GLN A 25 -38.81 -37.52 -26.82
N GLN A 26 -37.89 -37.68 -27.78
CA GLN A 26 -37.94 -38.55 -28.96
C GLN A 26 -38.17 -40.05 -28.67
N VAL A 27 -38.81 -40.79 -29.60
CA VAL A 27 -38.52 -42.22 -29.94
C VAL A 27 -38.82 -42.49 -31.43
N ASN A 28 -37.98 -43.30 -32.09
CA ASN A 28 -38.16 -43.85 -33.46
C ASN A 28 -39.12 -45.05 -33.49
N SER A 29 -39.85 -45.25 -34.60
CA SER A 29 -39.66 -46.40 -35.54
C SER A 29 -40.91 -46.79 -36.36
N ALA A 30 -40.72 -46.81 -37.68
CA ALA A 30 -40.99 -47.90 -38.64
C ALA A 30 -42.38 -48.58 -38.84
N TYR A 31 -42.53 -49.05 -40.09
CA TYR A 31 -43.47 -50.04 -40.66
C TYR A 31 -44.82 -49.57 -41.27
N GLU A 32 -44.87 -49.68 -42.62
CA GLU A 32 -45.89 -50.35 -43.48
C GLU A 32 -47.40 -49.99 -43.33
N GLU A 33 -48.22 -49.93 -44.40
CA GLU A 33 -48.05 -50.11 -45.86
C GLU A 33 -49.26 -49.47 -46.60
N ASP A 34 -49.27 -49.55 -47.94
CA ASP A 34 -50.44 -49.48 -48.85
C ASP A 34 -51.29 -48.18 -48.97
N ASP A 35 -51.88 -47.84 -50.13
CA ASP A 35 -51.59 -48.12 -51.55
C ASP A 35 -52.50 -47.17 -52.36
N ASP A 36 -52.03 -46.58 -53.47
CA ASP A 36 -52.85 -46.42 -54.69
C ASP A 36 -52.01 -46.00 -55.90
N HIS A 37 -52.34 -46.58 -57.05
CA HIS A 37 -51.61 -46.42 -58.31
C HIS A 37 -51.95 -45.12 -59.05
N HIS A 38 -51.04 -44.68 -59.94
CA HIS A 38 -51.35 -44.53 -61.38
C HIS A 38 -50.06 -44.37 -62.21
N GLU A 39 -49.80 -45.32 -63.11
CA GLU A 39 -48.71 -45.24 -64.09
C GLU A 39 -49.04 -44.28 -65.25
N GLY A 40 -48.02 -43.64 -65.81
CA GLY A 40 -48.18 -42.64 -66.88
C GLY A 40 -46.93 -42.42 -67.75
N TYR A 41 -46.41 -43.49 -68.36
CA TYR A 41 -45.54 -43.53 -69.56
C TYR A 41 -44.31 -42.58 -69.68
N VAL A 42 -43.14 -43.22 -69.83
CA VAL A 42 -41.79 -42.59 -70.00
C VAL A 42 -41.59 -42.08 -71.45
N PRO A 43 -40.65 -41.14 -71.69
CA PRO A 43 -39.39 -41.57 -72.31
C PRO A 43 -38.12 -40.93 -71.71
N MET A 44 -37.09 -41.77 -71.56
CA MET A 44 -35.74 -41.38 -71.11
C MET A 44 -35.07 -40.42 -72.09
N LEU A 45 -34.53 -39.28 -71.63
CA LEU A 45 -33.51 -38.53 -72.40
C LEU A 45 -32.75 -37.44 -71.62
N HIS A 46 -32.01 -37.82 -70.56
CA HIS A 46 -30.59 -37.44 -70.49
C HIS A 46 -29.82 -38.37 -69.54
N GLU A 47 -28.82 -39.02 -70.10
CA GLU A 47 -27.74 -39.67 -69.36
C GLU A 47 -26.87 -38.54 -68.81
N GLU A 48 -27.21 -38.01 -67.63
CA GLU A 48 -26.35 -37.04 -66.95
C GLU A 48 -25.03 -37.72 -66.62
N ILE A 49 -23.99 -37.36 -67.38
CA ILE A 49 -22.62 -37.73 -67.11
C ILE A 49 -22.28 -37.16 -65.72
N HIS A 50 -22.36 -38.03 -64.72
CA HIS A 50 -22.05 -37.73 -63.32
C HIS A 50 -20.71 -37.00 -63.29
N GLU A 51 -20.69 -35.72 -62.89
CA GLU A 51 -19.43 -34.99 -62.75
C GLU A 51 -18.63 -35.64 -61.62
N MET A 52 -17.66 -36.48 -61.99
CA MET A 52 -16.87 -37.30 -61.04
C MET A 52 -15.97 -36.46 -60.11
N CYS A 53 -16.09 -35.14 -60.15
CA CYS A 53 -15.28 -34.16 -59.44
C CYS A 53 -16.21 -33.17 -58.72
N GLU A 54 -16.67 -33.53 -57.54
CA GLU A 54 -17.41 -32.65 -56.63
C GLU A 54 -16.55 -31.43 -56.22
N GLU A 55 -17.20 -30.30 -55.91
CA GLU A 55 -16.50 -29.13 -55.38
C GLU A 55 -16.09 -29.38 -53.91
N PRO A 56 -14.78 -29.32 -53.57
CA PRO A 56 -14.34 -29.49 -52.18
C PRO A 56 -14.77 -28.30 -51.31
N PRO A 57 -15.00 -28.51 -50.01
CA PRO A 57 -15.37 -27.43 -49.11
C PRO A 57 -14.26 -26.36 -49.04
N PRO A 58 -14.61 -25.08 -48.84
CA PRO A 58 -13.63 -24.03 -48.57
C PRO A 58 -12.86 -24.35 -47.28
N PRO A 59 -11.56 -24.02 -47.21
CA PRO A 59 -10.77 -24.12 -45.98
C PRO A 59 -11.27 -23.08 -44.95
N MET A 60 -11.05 -23.32 -43.65
CA MET A 60 -11.28 -22.26 -42.66
C MET A 60 -10.42 -21.03 -42.95
N ASN A 61 -11.00 -19.84 -42.79
CA ASN A 61 -10.41 -18.52 -43.08
C ASN A 61 -9.89 -18.39 -44.53
N GLY A 62 -10.68 -18.87 -45.48
CA GLY A 62 -10.37 -18.80 -46.90
C GLY A 62 -11.55 -19.14 -47.82
N GLU A 63 -11.46 -18.67 -49.05
CA GLU A 63 -12.45 -18.88 -50.10
C GLU A 63 -11.93 -19.87 -51.14
N ILE A 64 -12.84 -20.43 -51.94
CA ILE A 64 -12.51 -21.33 -53.04
C ILE A 64 -13.22 -20.92 -54.35
N ASP A 65 -12.50 -20.99 -55.46
CA ASP A 65 -12.98 -20.77 -56.83
C ASP A 65 -12.67 -22.00 -57.68
N CYS A 66 -13.71 -22.69 -58.15
CA CYS A 66 -13.63 -23.93 -58.92
C CYS A 66 -14.18 -23.78 -60.34
N GLY A 67 -13.54 -24.46 -61.30
CA GLY A 67 -14.08 -24.52 -62.65
C GLY A 67 -13.31 -25.38 -63.64
N LYS A 68 -13.96 -25.67 -64.77
CA LYS A 68 -13.38 -26.44 -65.88
C LYS A 68 -12.24 -25.66 -66.55
N ASN A 69 -11.11 -26.33 -66.76
CA ASN A 69 -9.91 -25.71 -67.30
C ASN A 69 -10.05 -25.41 -68.80
N LYS A 70 -10.24 -24.13 -69.13
CA LYS A 70 -10.37 -23.60 -70.51
C LYS A 70 -9.24 -24.02 -71.49
N LYS A 71 -8.07 -24.46 -70.99
CA LYS A 71 -6.94 -24.93 -71.82
C LYS A 71 -6.75 -26.46 -71.85
N ARG A 72 -7.40 -27.22 -70.97
CA ARG A 72 -7.29 -28.71 -70.90
C ARG A 72 -8.65 -29.29 -70.51
N LYS A 73 -9.42 -29.74 -71.50
CA LYS A 73 -10.85 -30.09 -71.34
C LYS A 73 -11.15 -31.19 -70.31
N ASN A 74 -10.22 -32.10 -70.00
CA ASN A 74 -10.36 -33.15 -68.97
C ASN A 74 -9.74 -32.75 -67.61
N LYS A 75 -9.81 -31.48 -67.18
CA LYS A 75 -9.35 -31.07 -65.84
C LYS A 75 -10.30 -30.07 -65.18
N TYR A 76 -10.83 -30.45 -64.02
CA TYR A 76 -11.50 -29.55 -63.10
C TYR A 76 -10.44 -28.97 -62.14
N VAL A 77 -10.45 -27.66 -61.92
CA VAL A 77 -9.40 -26.96 -61.19
C VAL A 77 -10.03 -26.06 -60.14
N CYS A 78 -9.66 -26.31 -58.89
CA CYS A 78 -10.05 -25.49 -57.75
C CYS A 78 -8.86 -24.68 -57.22
N ARG A 79 -9.12 -23.44 -56.85
CA ARG A 79 -8.15 -22.49 -56.31
C ARG A 79 -8.67 -22.00 -54.96
N ALA A 80 -8.03 -22.45 -53.89
CA ALA A 80 -8.30 -21.90 -52.57
C ALA A 80 -7.38 -20.70 -52.30
N VAL A 81 -7.92 -19.66 -51.68
CA VAL A 81 -7.23 -18.42 -51.32
C VAL A 81 -7.55 -18.12 -49.86
N CYS A 82 -6.52 -17.97 -49.03
CA CYS A 82 -6.69 -17.56 -47.64
C CYS A 82 -7.09 -16.09 -47.55
N GLU A 83 -7.85 -15.77 -46.50
CA GLU A 83 -8.23 -14.40 -46.16
C GLU A 83 -7.00 -13.52 -45.81
N PRO A 84 -7.12 -12.18 -45.87
CA PRO A 84 -6.04 -11.28 -45.51
C PRO A 84 -5.55 -11.54 -44.07
N GLY A 85 -4.25 -11.81 -43.92
CA GLY A 85 -3.66 -12.17 -42.63
C GLY A 85 -3.61 -13.67 -42.34
N PHE A 86 -3.97 -14.54 -43.29
CA PHE A 86 -3.87 -15.99 -43.15
C PHE A 86 -3.07 -16.66 -44.28
N GLU A 87 -2.50 -17.84 -44.01
CA GLU A 87 -1.80 -18.67 -45.00
C GLU A 87 -2.00 -20.18 -44.80
N PHE A 88 -1.86 -20.94 -45.88
CA PHE A 88 -1.75 -22.39 -45.80
C PHE A 88 -0.45 -22.79 -45.08
N PRO A 89 -0.37 -23.99 -44.46
CA PRO A 89 0.81 -24.47 -43.70
C PRO A 89 2.14 -24.60 -44.46
N ASN A 90 2.22 -24.12 -45.70
CA ASN A 90 3.42 -24.06 -46.54
C ASN A 90 3.86 -22.62 -46.86
N GLY A 91 3.42 -21.62 -46.10
CA GLY A 91 3.83 -20.22 -46.26
C GLY A 91 3.21 -19.51 -47.47
N LYS A 92 1.98 -19.89 -47.86
CA LYS A 92 1.33 -19.37 -49.09
C LYS A 92 -0.13 -19.03 -48.84
N SER A 93 -0.56 -17.88 -49.34
CA SER A 93 -1.98 -17.46 -49.34
C SER A 93 -2.83 -18.09 -50.44
N LYS A 94 -2.24 -18.87 -51.37
CA LYS A 94 -2.97 -19.49 -52.51
C LYS A 94 -2.54 -20.92 -52.76
N LYS A 95 -3.50 -21.82 -52.96
CA LYS A 95 -3.29 -23.24 -53.26
C LYS A 95 -4.20 -23.68 -54.40
N ARG A 96 -3.78 -24.70 -55.16
CA ARG A 96 -4.51 -25.21 -56.32
C ARG A 96 -4.54 -26.73 -56.31
N HIS A 97 -5.72 -27.30 -56.25
CA HIS A 97 -5.95 -28.74 -56.42
C HIS A 97 -6.59 -28.98 -57.79
N ILE A 98 -6.37 -30.16 -58.35
CA ILE A 98 -6.83 -30.53 -59.69
C ILE A 98 -7.50 -31.90 -59.60
N CYS A 99 -8.72 -31.99 -60.11
CA CYS A 99 -9.39 -33.25 -60.35
C CYS A 99 -9.31 -33.62 -61.83
N ASP A 100 -9.11 -34.91 -62.06
CA ASP A 100 -9.11 -35.52 -63.38
C ASP A 100 -10.52 -36.06 -63.66
N MET A 101 -11.23 -35.50 -64.65
CA MET A 101 -12.67 -35.72 -64.80
C MET A 101 -13.03 -37.08 -65.43
N GLU A 102 -12.05 -37.79 -65.99
CA GLU A 102 -12.20 -39.18 -66.45
C GLU A 102 -12.05 -40.20 -65.30
N THR A 103 -11.43 -39.83 -64.18
CA THR A 103 -11.07 -40.76 -63.09
C THR A 103 -11.55 -40.34 -61.70
N GLY A 104 -12.12 -39.14 -61.55
CA GLY A 104 -12.49 -38.52 -60.27
C GLY A 104 -11.30 -38.24 -59.34
N LYS A 105 -10.05 -38.45 -59.79
CA LYS A 105 -8.89 -38.45 -58.91
C LYS A 105 -8.35 -37.05 -58.66
N TRP A 106 -8.49 -36.60 -57.42
CA TRP A 106 -7.88 -35.36 -56.93
C TRP A 106 -6.37 -35.47 -56.70
N THR A 107 -5.64 -34.46 -57.13
CA THR A 107 -4.20 -34.29 -56.87
C THR A 107 -3.92 -32.87 -56.34
N PRO A 108 -3.26 -32.71 -55.18
CA PRO A 108 -2.68 -33.74 -54.31
C PRO A 108 -3.70 -34.54 -53.46
N LYS A 109 -4.78 -33.91 -52.99
CA LYS A 109 -5.91 -34.51 -52.25
C LYS A 109 -7.18 -33.71 -52.57
N PHE A 110 -8.35 -34.23 -52.21
CA PHE A 110 -9.63 -33.51 -52.32
C PHE A 110 -9.64 -32.27 -51.42
N ILE A 111 -9.58 -32.49 -50.10
CA ILE A 111 -9.64 -31.45 -49.06
C ILE A 111 -8.41 -30.53 -49.10
N PHE A 112 -8.64 -29.22 -49.05
CA PHE A 112 -7.63 -28.20 -48.78
C PHE A 112 -7.35 -28.12 -47.28
N PRO A 113 -6.09 -27.97 -46.83
CA PRO A 113 -5.81 -27.71 -45.42
C PRO A 113 -6.25 -26.29 -45.06
N ASP A 114 -6.63 -26.08 -43.80
CA ASP A 114 -7.08 -24.78 -43.31
C ASP A 114 -5.99 -23.70 -43.34
N CYS A 115 -6.43 -22.45 -43.45
CA CYS A 115 -5.57 -21.29 -43.41
C CYS A 115 -5.30 -20.90 -41.95
N ARG A 116 -4.02 -20.77 -41.59
CA ARG A 116 -3.54 -20.40 -40.26
C ARG A 116 -3.28 -18.90 -40.19
N PRO A 117 -3.53 -18.25 -39.04
CA PRO A 117 -3.29 -16.82 -38.87
C PRO A 117 -1.80 -16.47 -38.94
N ILE A 118 -1.53 -15.24 -39.40
CA ILE A 118 -0.20 -14.64 -39.48
C ILE A 118 -0.17 -13.43 -38.56
N CYS A 119 0.85 -13.36 -37.72
CA CYS A 119 1.17 -12.19 -36.93
C CYS A 119 2.47 -11.59 -37.47
N ASN A 120 2.43 -10.33 -37.92
CA ASN A 120 3.59 -9.61 -38.46
C ASN A 120 3.67 -8.19 -37.88
N PRO A 121 4.62 -7.89 -36.96
CA PRO A 121 5.69 -8.79 -36.48
C PRO A 121 5.18 -10.02 -35.71
N PRO A 122 5.95 -11.12 -35.65
CA PRO A 122 5.54 -12.33 -34.95
C PRO A 122 5.37 -12.10 -33.45
N CYS A 123 4.57 -12.97 -32.82
CA CYS A 123 4.43 -13.02 -31.37
C CYS A 123 5.78 -13.37 -30.71
N GLU A 124 6.08 -12.69 -29.61
CA GLU A 124 7.32 -12.82 -28.85
C GLU A 124 7.11 -13.73 -27.62
N ASN A 125 8.20 -14.11 -26.94
CA ASN A 125 8.18 -14.81 -25.64
C ASN A 125 7.27 -16.07 -25.55
N GLY A 126 7.12 -16.79 -26.67
CA GLY A 126 6.30 -17.99 -26.76
C GLY A 126 4.80 -17.75 -26.91
N GLY A 127 4.35 -16.54 -27.23
CA GLY A 127 2.96 -16.30 -27.62
C GLY A 127 2.57 -17.00 -28.92
N GLU A 128 1.30 -17.39 -29.05
CA GLU A 128 0.74 -18.05 -30.23
C GLU A 128 -0.16 -17.09 -31.01
N CYS A 129 -0.04 -17.09 -32.35
CA CYS A 129 -0.90 -16.29 -33.21
C CYS A 129 -2.26 -17.00 -33.33
N SER A 130 -3.32 -16.37 -32.83
CA SER A 130 -4.67 -16.97 -32.75
C SER A 130 -5.61 -16.48 -33.85
N ASP A 131 -5.40 -15.25 -34.31
CA ASP A 131 -6.11 -14.59 -35.40
C ASP A 131 -5.12 -13.63 -36.10
N ALA A 132 -5.49 -13.05 -37.24
CA ALA A 132 -4.66 -12.14 -38.02
C ALA A 132 -4.11 -10.96 -37.15
N ASN A 133 -2.81 -10.97 -36.88
CA ASN A 133 -2.13 -10.06 -35.94
C ASN A 133 -2.67 -10.06 -34.49
N HIS A 134 -3.28 -11.15 -34.02
CA HIS A 134 -3.72 -11.28 -32.63
C HIS A 134 -2.98 -12.41 -31.88
N CYS A 135 -2.06 -12.02 -31.00
CA CYS A 135 -1.27 -12.93 -30.17
C CYS A 135 -1.97 -13.28 -28.84
N ILE A 136 -2.07 -14.58 -28.53
CA ILE A 136 -2.37 -15.07 -27.18
C ILE A 136 -1.05 -15.30 -26.46
N CYS A 137 -0.91 -14.72 -25.27
CA CYS A 137 0.33 -14.76 -24.50
C CYS A 137 0.37 -15.88 -23.47
N THR A 138 1.59 -16.32 -23.15
CA THR A 138 1.85 -17.17 -21.98
C THR A 138 1.63 -16.36 -20.70
N ALA A 139 1.33 -17.04 -19.59
CA ALA A 139 0.94 -16.41 -18.31
C ALA A 139 2.00 -15.51 -17.64
N GLN A 140 3.15 -15.28 -18.27
CA GLN A 140 4.23 -14.41 -17.79
C GLN A 140 4.41 -13.14 -18.63
N TYR A 141 3.71 -13.01 -19.77
CA TYR A 141 3.88 -11.93 -20.74
C TYR A 141 2.55 -11.33 -21.20
N ARG A 142 2.59 -10.08 -21.68
CA ARG A 142 1.44 -9.30 -22.16
C ARG A 142 1.83 -8.29 -23.25
N GLY A 143 0.87 -7.53 -23.72
CA GLY A 143 0.98 -6.63 -24.88
C GLY A 143 0.65 -7.32 -26.19
N ASP A 144 0.37 -6.55 -27.24
CA ASP A 144 -0.18 -7.04 -28.53
C ASP A 144 0.67 -8.12 -29.22
N ARG A 145 1.96 -8.24 -28.86
CA ARG A 145 2.88 -9.29 -29.32
C ARG A 145 3.50 -10.10 -28.18
N CYS A 146 2.97 -10.03 -26.97
CA CYS A 146 3.54 -10.69 -25.78
C CYS A 146 4.96 -10.22 -25.43
N GLN A 147 5.28 -8.97 -25.76
CA GLN A 147 6.62 -8.39 -25.66
C GLN A 147 6.98 -7.87 -24.26
N TYR A 148 5.99 -7.68 -23.36
CA TYR A 148 6.22 -7.14 -22.01
C TYR A 148 6.04 -8.22 -20.95
N ALA A 149 7.04 -8.38 -20.07
CA ALA A 149 6.94 -9.31 -18.96
C ALA A 149 6.01 -8.76 -17.85
N ILE A 150 5.15 -9.60 -17.29
CA ILE A 150 4.24 -9.22 -16.21
C ILE A 150 5.01 -8.88 -14.93
N SER A 151 6.19 -9.47 -14.73
CA SER A 151 7.11 -9.21 -13.62
C SER A 151 7.62 -7.77 -13.52
N LEU A 152 7.49 -6.94 -14.58
CA LEU A 152 7.77 -5.51 -14.52
C LEU A 152 6.80 -4.75 -13.57
N CYS A 153 5.65 -5.35 -13.27
CA CYS A 153 4.64 -4.78 -12.37
C CYS A 153 4.53 -5.57 -11.06
N GLN A 154 5.65 -5.75 -10.34
CA GLN A 154 5.62 -6.21 -8.95
C GLN A 154 5.40 -5.02 -8.00
N PRO A 155 4.27 -4.95 -7.25
CA PRO A 155 3.96 -3.78 -6.42
C PRO A 155 4.98 -3.56 -5.29
N ASN A 156 5.46 -4.62 -4.65
CA ASN A 156 6.43 -4.53 -3.55
C ASN A 156 7.76 -3.91 -3.98
N GLU A 157 8.17 -4.10 -5.24
CA GLU A 157 9.40 -3.53 -5.80
C GLU A 157 9.16 -2.11 -6.33
N GLY A 158 8.09 -1.90 -7.11
CA GLY A 158 7.81 -0.63 -7.79
C GLY A 158 7.13 0.46 -6.96
N LEU A 159 6.46 0.10 -5.85
CA LEU A 159 5.76 1.04 -4.95
C LEU A 159 6.38 1.08 -3.54
N HIS A 160 7.42 0.28 -3.28
CA HIS A 160 8.15 0.20 -2.00
C HIS A 160 7.28 -0.08 -0.74
N ALA A 161 6.07 -0.63 -0.91
CA ALA A 161 5.15 -0.91 0.17
C ALA A 161 4.96 -2.43 0.35
N SER A 162 5.44 -2.96 1.48
CA SER A 162 5.28 -4.37 1.86
C SER A 162 3.88 -4.59 2.44
N ALA A 163 2.97 -5.13 1.62
CA ALA A 163 1.55 -5.26 1.94
C ALA A 163 0.88 -6.43 1.21
N ASP A 164 -0.42 -6.60 1.42
CA ASP A 164 -1.24 -7.57 0.68
C ASP A 164 -1.84 -6.91 -0.57
N TRP A 165 -1.53 -7.48 -1.73
CA TRP A 165 -1.79 -6.87 -3.04
C TRP A 165 -2.68 -7.78 -3.88
N SER A 166 -3.86 -7.29 -4.26
CA SER A 166 -4.78 -7.97 -5.16
C SER A 166 -4.67 -7.37 -6.57
N CYS A 167 -3.98 -8.07 -7.47
CA CYS A 167 -3.68 -7.59 -8.82
C CYS A 167 -4.46 -8.34 -9.92
N ASN A 168 -4.91 -7.59 -10.92
CA ASN A 168 -5.49 -8.07 -12.16
C ASN A 168 -4.60 -7.63 -13.33
N HIS A 169 -4.15 -8.58 -14.15
CA HIS A 169 -3.24 -8.34 -15.28
C HIS A 169 -4.03 -8.39 -16.59
N THR A 170 -3.99 -7.30 -17.35
CA THR A 170 -4.60 -7.20 -18.69
C THR A 170 -3.53 -7.15 -19.77
N MET A 171 -3.94 -7.12 -21.04
CA MET A 171 -3.02 -6.97 -22.16
C MET A 171 -2.36 -5.59 -22.23
N THR A 172 -2.96 -4.55 -21.65
CA THR A 172 -2.51 -3.14 -21.74
C THR A 172 -1.96 -2.57 -20.43
N GLU A 173 -2.41 -3.07 -19.28
CA GLU A 173 -1.95 -2.62 -17.95
C GLU A 173 -2.14 -3.69 -16.87
N THR A 174 -1.54 -3.47 -15.70
CA THR A 174 -1.87 -4.19 -14.46
C THR A 174 -2.56 -3.24 -13.49
N LEU A 175 -3.71 -3.66 -12.95
CA LEU A 175 -4.46 -2.92 -11.93
C LEU A 175 -4.34 -3.66 -10.61
N CYS A 176 -3.82 -3.02 -9.57
CA CYS A 176 -3.69 -3.59 -8.23
C CYS A 176 -4.47 -2.78 -7.19
N VAL A 177 -5.10 -3.49 -6.25
CA VAL A 177 -5.75 -2.92 -5.06
C VAL A 177 -4.89 -3.25 -3.83
N PHE A 178 -4.74 -2.27 -2.96
CA PHE A 178 -3.83 -2.26 -1.82
C PHE A 178 -4.59 -2.53 -0.53
N ASN A 179 -4.20 -3.57 0.23
CA ASN A 179 -4.80 -3.90 1.52
C ASN A 179 -3.73 -4.06 2.61
N CYS A 180 -4.00 -3.50 3.80
CA CYS A 180 -3.14 -3.73 4.95
C CYS A 180 -3.51 -5.04 5.68
N PRO A 181 -2.51 -5.84 6.11
CA PRO A 181 -2.75 -7.06 6.89
C PRO A 181 -3.33 -6.74 8.28
N GLN A 182 -3.93 -7.75 8.92
CA GLN A 182 -4.58 -7.60 10.23
C GLN A 182 -3.67 -6.96 11.28
N ASN A 183 -4.26 -6.15 12.16
CA ASN A 183 -3.59 -5.32 13.17
C ASN A 183 -2.70 -4.18 12.62
N THR A 184 -2.75 -3.90 11.31
CA THR A 184 -2.16 -2.70 10.70
C THR A 184 -3.22 -1.84 10.01
N ARG A 185 -2.92 -0.55 9.82
CA ARG A 185 -3.76 0.43 9.11
C ARG A 185 -2.91 1.21 8.11
N TYR A 186 -3.56 1.86 7.16
CA TYR A 186 -2.90 2.77 6.24
C TYR A 186 -2.31 3.98 6.99
N GLU A 187 -1.06 4.33 6.66
CA GLU A 187 -0.36 5.55 7.10
C GLU A 187 -1.05 6.82 6.58
N SER A 188 -1.58 6.79 5.37
CA SER A 188 -2.42 7.84 4.79
C SER A 188 -3.45 7.23 3.84
N GLN A 189 -4.41 8.02 3.35
CA GLN A 189 -5.48 7.51 2.48
C GLN A 189 -4.88 6.93 1.18
N PRO A 190 -5.03 5.62 0.90
CA PRO A 190 -4.55 5.03 -0.34
C PRO A 190 -5.41 5.47 -1.53
N ALA A 191 -4.87 5.33 -2.74
CA ALA A 191 -5.68 5.39 -3.96
C ALA A 191 -6.59 4.17 -4.07
N ASP A 192 -7.74 4.33 -4.74
CA ASP A 192 -8.71 3.24 -4.97
C ASP A 192 -8.12 2.10 -5.81
N ALA A 193 -7.17 2.42 -6.70
CA ALA A 193 -6.42 1.47 -7.51
C ALA A 193 -5.04 2.02 -7.90
N TYR A 194 -4.11 1.11 -8.20
CA TYR A 194 -2.76 1.39 -8.71
C TYR A 194 -2.61 0.75 -10.08
N HIS A 195 -2.31 1.57 -11.09
CA HIS A 195 -2.16 1.13 -12.47
C HIS A 195 -0.67 1.04 -12.81
N CYS A 196 -0.24 -0.05 -13.42
CA CYS A 196 1.12 -0.25 -13.92
C CYS A 196 1.10 -0.49 -15.43
N SER A 197 1.78 0.36 -16.17
CA SER A 197 1.82 0.34 -17.63
C SER A 197 2.77 -0.75 -18.17
N LEU A 198 2.83 -0.90 -19.50
CA LEU A 198 3.59 -1.96 -20.16
C LEU A 198 5.11 -1.87 -19.92
N ASP A 199 5.64 -0.67 -19.72
CA ASP A 199 7.03 -0.35 -19.37
C ASP A 199 7.38 -0.52 -17.88
N GLY A 200 6.40 -0.83 -17.02
CA GLY A 200 6.60 -0.98 -15.57
C GLY A 200 6.40 0.30 -14.75
N THR A 201 5.97 1.41 -15.37
CA THR A 201 5.71 2.67 -14.68
C THR A 201 4.38 2.59 -13.89
N TRP A 202 4.41 2.95 -12.60
CA TRP A 202 3.24 2.96 -11.73
C TRP A 202 2.56 4.33 -11.63
N MET A 203 1.23 4.34 -11.63
CA MET A 203 0.39 5.51 -11.38
C MET A 203 -0.78 5.16 -10.43
N PRO A 204 -0.87 5.79 -9.24
CA PRO A 204 0.15 6.66 -8.65
C PRO A 204 1.45 5.89 -8.34
N SER A 205 2.58 6.59 -8.38
CA SER A 205 3.93 6.00 -8.25
C SER A 205 4.38 5.76 -6.80
N PHE A 206 3.45 5.81 -5.85
CA PHE A 206 3.72 5.63 -4.41
C PHE A 206 2.45 5.10 -3.74
N ALA A 207 2.61 4.07 -2.89
CA ALA A 207 1.57 3.57 -2.01
C ALA A 207 1.96 3.82 -0.53
N PRO A 208 1.01 4.18 0.35
CA PRO A 208 1.31 4.46 1.76
C PRO A 208 1.77 3.21 2.50
N LYS A 209 2.52 3.35 3.60
CA LYS A 209 2.91 2.19 4.42
C LYS A 209 1.73 1.63 5.21
N CYS A 210 1.81 0.35 5.58
CA CYS A 210 0.96 -0.25 6.62
C CYS A 210 1.65 -0.12 7.98
N ILE A 211 1.02 0.61 8.91
CA ILE A 211 1.54 0.87 10.26
C ILE A 211 0.72 0.13 11.32
N PRO A 212 1.31 -0.35 12.44
CA PRO A 212 0.57 -1.02 13.50
C PRO A 212 -0.55 -0.13 14.08
N ILE A 213 -1.73 -0.71 14.32
CA ILE A 213 -2.88 0.02 14.92
C ILE A 213 -2.56 0.51 16.35
N ASN A 214 -1.59 -0.13 17.02
CA ASN A 214 -1.16 0.20 18.38
C ASN A 214 -0.35 1.50 18.49
N VAL A 215 -0.04 2.19 17.38
CA VAL A 215 0.46 3.56 17.44
C VAL A 215 -0.72 4.49 17.71
N ILE A 216 -0.85 4.92 18.96
CA ILE A 216 -1.81 5.96 19.37
C ILE A 216 -1.42 7.24 18.64
N GLU A 217 -2.17 7.56 17.58
CA GLU A 217 -2.15 8.89 16.98
C GLU A 217 -2.62 9.90 18.03
N PRO A 218 -1.80 10.90 18.43
CA PRO A 218 -2.36 12.09 19.04
C PRO A 218 -3.31 12.74 18.00
N PRO A 219 -4.41 13.39 18.43
CA PRO A 219 -5.40 13.94 17.53
C PRO A 219 -4.73 14.82 16.47
N ALA A 220 -5.00 14.51 15.21
CA ALA A 220 -4.36 15.14 14.06
C ALA A 220 -4.59 16.65 14.10
N SER A 221 -3.55 17.38 14.52
CA SER A 221 -3.50 18.82 14.24
C SER A 221 -3.58 19.00 12.72
N PRO A 222 -4.44 19.91 12.20
CA PRO A 222 -4.83 19.89 10.79
C PRO A 222 -3.71 20.36 9.86
N ALA A 223 -2.81 19.44 9.52
CA ALA A 223 -1.96 19.52 8.35
C ALA A 223 -2.71 18.93 7.15
N ARG A 224 -3.02 19.75 6.13
CA ARG A 224 -3.31 19.24 4.79
C ARG A 224 -2.71 20.11 3.69
N TYR A 225 -1.77 19.48 3.00
CA TYR A 225 -1.59 19.39 1.55
C TYR A 225 -2.47 20.23 0.61
N THR A 226 -1.82 20.67 -0.47
CA THR A 226 -2.37 21.39 -1.61
C THR A 226 -3.49 20.64 -2.34
N SER A 227 -4.60 21.33 -2.58
CA SER A 227 -5.59 20.96 -3.60
C SER A 227 -5.07 21.30 -5.00
N PRO A 228 -5.40 20.52 -6.05
CA PRO A 228 -5.09 20.86 -7.44
C PRO A 228 -5.66 22.21 -7.93
N ASN A 229 -6.62 22.79 -7.18
CA ASN A 229 -7.38 23.97 -7.61
C ASN A 229 -6.83 25.31 -7.10
N GLY A 230 -5.58 25.36 -6.60
CA GLY A 230 -4.85 26.61 -6.35
C GLY A 230 -5.41 27.52 -5.23
N GLN A 231 -6.25 27.00 -4.33
CA GLN A 231 -6.81 27.78 -3.24
C GLN A 231 -5.82 27.88 -2.05
N ILE A 232 -5.29 29.08 -1.80
CA ILE A 232 -4.37 29.34 -0.70
C ILE A 232 -5.14 29.37 0.62
N ILE A 233 -4.93 28.37 1.48
CA ILE A 233 -5.36 28.38 2.87
C ILE A 233 -4.16 28.77 3.74
N ASN A 234 -4.20 29.95 4.35
CA ASN A 234 -3.12 30.45 5.22
C ASN A 234 -3.08 29.73 6.58
N SER A 235 -2.57 28.49 6.62
CA SER A 235 -2.24 27.79 7.87
C SER A 235 -0.89 28.28 8.42
N LYS A 236 -0.93 29.20 9.39
CA LYS A 236 0.27 29.73 10.03
C LYS A 236 0.92 28.66 10.91
N LEU A 237 2.15 28.27 10.58
CA LEU A 237 2.98 27.34 11.37
C LEU A 237 2.99 27.72 12.87
N PRO A 238 3.02 26.73 13.78
CA PRO A 238 2.95 26.99 15.22
C PRO A 238 4.12 27.86 15.69
N LYS A 239 3.80 28.88 16.49
CA LYS A 239 4.77 29.83 17.07
C LYS A 239 5.70 29.20 18.12
N SER A 240 5.34 28.02 18.62
CA SER A 240 6.11 27.25 19.59
C SER A 240 5.67 25.79 19.58
N ALA A 241 6.58 24.87 19.86
CA ALA A 241 6.31 23.46 20.10
C ALA A 241 6.70 23.06 21.54
N VAL A 242 6.24 21.89 21.97
CA VAL A 242 6.57 21.29 23.28
C VAL A 242 6.98 19.84 23.08
N CYS A 243 8.24 19.55 23.34
CA CYS A 243 8.75 18.20 23.56
C CYS A 243 8.53 17.81 25.03
N ALA A 244 8.32 16.53 25.30
CA ALA A 244 8.10 16.01 26.64
C ALA A 244 8.76 14.65 26.87
N THR A 245 9.10 14.36 28.12
CA THR A 245 9.26 12.99 28.63
C THR A 245 8.49 12.82 29.92
N TRP A 246 7.99 11.61 30.18
CA TRP A 246 7.29 11.24 31.43
C TRP A 246 7.54 9.77 31.80
N SER A 247 7.44 9.45 33.09
CA SER A 247 7.67 8.10 33.63
C SER A 247 9.04 7.51 33.25
N ALA A 248 10.04 8.36 32.98
CA ALA A 248 11.41 8.02 32.54
C ALA A 248 11.53 7.25 31.21
N SER A 249 10.46 6.69 30.65
CA SER A 249 10.47 5.80 29.49
C SER A 249 9.69 6.31 28.28
N HIS A 250 8.79 7.27 28.46
CA HIS A 250 7.92 7.78 27.39
C HIS A 250 8.35 9.17 26.94
N TYR A 251 8.24 9.42 25.64
CA TYR A 251 8.75 10.61 24.98
C TYR A 251 7.75 11.13 23.95
N ARG A 252 7.72 12.45 23.79
CA ARG A 252 7.00 13.17 22.73
C ARG A 252 7.93 14.21 22.12
N THR A 253 8.07 14.20 20.80
CA THR A 253 8.87 15.16 20.03
C THR A 253 8.19 16.53 19.92
N PHE A 254 8.90 17.52 19.37
CA PHE A 254 8.33 18.84 19.11
C PHE A 254 7.16 18.79 18.11
N ASP A 255 7.26 17.96 17.07
CA ASP A 255 6.23 17.83 16.03
C ASP A 255 5.13 16.83 16.39
N GLY A 256 5.32 16.09 17.49
CA GLY A 256 4.26 15.40 18.23
C GLY A 256 4.30 13.88 18.15
N GLY A 257 5.30 13.30 17.50
CA GLY A 257 5.56 11.87 17.50
C GLY A 257 5.77 11.36 18.93
N ILE A 258 5.17 10.22 19.27
CA ILE A 258 5.25 9.60 20.60
C ILE A 258 5.98 8.27 20.46
N TYR A 259 6.95 8.03 21.34
CA TYR A 259 7.71 6.78 21.37
C TYR A 259 8.12 6.42 22.80
N SER A 260 8.65 5.22 22.98
CA SER A 260 9.00 4.71 24.31
C SER A 260 10.21 3.79 24.25
N PHE A 261 11.11 3.92 25.23
CA PHE A 261 12.27 3.05 25.40
C PHE A 261 12.63 2.93 26.88
N GLN A 262 13.40 1.91 27.23
CA GLN A 262 13.97 1.75 28.57
C GLN A 262 15.50 1.81 28.45
N GLY A 263 16.13 2.81 29.07
CA GLY A 263 17.57 3.01 29.02
C GLY A 263 18.06 3.94 30.13
N ARG A 264 19.33 3.80 30.53
CA ARG A 264 19.93 4.50 31.69
C ARG A 264 21.17 5.35 31.35
N CYS A 265 21.52 5.44 30.07
CA CYS A 265 22.57 6.33 29.60
C CYS A 265 22.21 7.81 29.85
N SER A 266 23.22 8.68 29.77
CA SER A 266 23.02 10.09 29.46
C SER A 266 22.63 10.22 27.98
N TYR A 267 21.55 10.94 27.68
CA TYR A 267 21.03 11.13 26.31
C TYR A 267 20.89 12.61 25.97
N LEU A 268 21.14 12.96 24.70
CA LEU A 268 20.84 14.29 24.17
C LEU A 268 19.33 14.48 24.03
N PHE A 269 18.69 15.17 24.98
CA PHE A 269 17.26 15.42 24.92
C PHE A 269 16.91 16.40 23.80
N ALA A 270 17.57 17.55 23.77
CA ALA A 270 17.46 18.53 22.69
C ALA A 270 18.68 19.43 22.62
N LYS A 271 19.03 19.88 21.43
CA LYS A 271 20.09 20.85 21.16
C LYS A 271 19.70 21.75 19.99
N ASP A 272 20.18 23.00 20.00
CA ASP A 272 20.22 23.84 18.80
C ASP A 272 21.44 23.44 17.95
N CYS A 273 21.21 22.66 16.90
CA CYS A 273 22.27 21.99 16.16
C CYS A 273 22.85 22.85 15.02
N GLU A 274 22.16 23.95 14.67
CA GLU A 274 22.63 24.95 13.70
C GLU A 274 23.56 26.01 14.35
N GLN A 275 23.16 26.63 15.47
CA GLN A 275 23.97 27.69 16.11
C GLN A 275 24.63 27.28 17.44
N ASN A 276 24.40 26.05 17.92
CA ASN A 276 24.98 25.53 19.17
C ASN A 276 24.70 26.41 20.41
N THR A 277 23.56 27.11 20.44
CA THR A 277 23.25 28.05 21.54
C THR A 277 22.94 27.35 22.88
N PHE A 278 22.37 26.15 22.85
CA PHE A 278 22.14 25.33 24.03
C PHE A 278 22.14 23.83 23.69
N ALA A 279 22.40 23.01 24.71
CA ALA A 279 22.10 21.57 24.72
C ALA A 279 21.48 21.18 26.07
N ILE A 280 20.60 20.18 26.07
CA ILE A 280 19.97 19.63 27.28
C ILE A 280 20.19 18.13 27.26
N HIS A 281 20.86 17.62 28.29
CA HIS A 281 21.05 16.19 28.50
C HIS A 281 20.11 15.72 29.61
N ILE A 282 19.65 14.47 29.49
CA ILE A 282 18.85 13.80 30.51
C ILE A 282 19.47 12.44 30.82
N GLN A 283 19.36 12.02 32.08
CA GLN A 283 19.76 10.69 32.52
C GLN A 283 18.73 10.15 33.49
N ASN A 284 18.27 8.91 33.28
CA ASN A 284 17.39 8.23 34.21
C ASN A 284 18.20 7.49 35.27
N GLY A 285 17.77 7.58 36.53
CA GLY A 285 18.47 6.98 37.67
C GLY A 285 18.73 5.47 37.56
N GLU A 286 19.82 5.03 38.16
CA GLU A 286 20.32 3.64 38.07
C GLU A 286 19.53 2.65 38.94
N VAL A 287 19.00 3.12 40.06
CA VAL A 287 18.25 2.32 41.06
C VAL A 287 16.87 2.94 41.29
N CYS A 288 15.81 2.16 41.05
CA CYS A 288 14.42 2.57 41.26
C CYS A 288 13.57 1.35 41.64
N ASP A 289 12.65 1.49 42.59
CA ASP A 289 11.67 0.45 42.92
C ASP A 289 10.58 0.29 41.84
N SER A 290 10.36 1.32 41.01
CA SER A 290 9.51 1.26 39.82
C SER A 290 10.01 2.19 38.72
N VAL A 291 9.71 1.87 37.45
CA VAL A 291 10.03 2.72 36.30
C VAL A 291 9.41 4.12 36.45
N SER A 292 8.19 4.18 37.01
CA SER A 292 7.45 5.42 37.27
C SER A 292 8.02 6.29 38.39
N SER A 293 8.93 5.77 39.23
CA SER A 293 9.54 6.51 40.35
C SER A 293 11.01 6.87 40.13
N CYS A 294 11.66 6.40 39.06
CA CYS A 294 13.02 6.80 38.71
C CYS A 294 13.12 8.34 38.64
N PRO A 295 14.10 8.97 39.32
CA PRO A 295 14.41 10.38 39.08
C PRO A 295 15.11 10.54 37.73
N THR A 296 14.83 11.64 37.04
CA THR A 296 15.56 12.04 35.82
C THR A 296 16.41 13.26 36.15
N THR A 297 17.73 13.10 36.03
CA THR A 297 18.71 14.18 36.12
C THR A 297 18.61 15.06 34.87
N VAL A 298 18.66 16.39 35.03
CA VAL A 298 18.59 17.35 33.92
C VAL A 298 19.82 18.25 33.96
N ALA A 299 20.67 18.13 32.93
CA ALA A 299 21.83 19.00 32.74
C ALA A 299 21.59 19.89 31.52
N ILE A 300 21.60 21.21 31.72
CA ILE A 300 21.51 22.22 30.66
C ILE A 300 22.90 22.80 30.42
N TYR A 301 23.29 22.90 29.15
CA TYR A 301 24.55 23.49 28.70
C TYR A 301 24.28 24.73 27.87
N ILE A 302 24.97 25.83 28.18
CA ILE A 302 24.93 27.07 27.39
C ILE A 302 26.38 27.54 27.21
N GLY A 303 26.87 27.46 25.97
CA GLY A 303 28.30 27.61 25.69
C GLY A 303 29.11 26.54 26.43
N ALA A 304 30.02 26.96 27.31
CA ALA A 304 30.81 26.06 28.16
C ALA A 304 30.21 25.86 29.57
N GLU A 305 29.17 26.61 29.94
CA GLU A 305 28.58 26.56 31.28
C GLU A 305 27.56 25.43 31.41
N GLN A 306 27.62 24.70 32.52
CA GLN A 306 26.68 23.63 32.87
C GLN A 306 25.80 24.05 34.06
N TYR A 307 24.50 23.80 33.93
CA TYR A 307 23.48 24.01 34.96
C TYR A 307 22.79 22.67 35.25
N LEU A 308 23.02 22.12 36.43
CA LEU A 308 22.47 20.84 36.87
C LEU A 308 21.26 21.07 37.78
N LEU A 309 20.09 20.58 37.40
CA LEU A 309 18.89 20.63 38.25
C LEU A 309 18.81 19.38 39.13
N SER A 310 18.57 19.57 40.43
CA SER A 310 18.37 18.49 41.38
C SER A 310 17.45 18.90 42.54
N ASN A 311 17.08 17.92 43.38
CA ASN A 311 16.39 18.18 44.65
C ASN A 311 17.45 18.26 45.75
N GLY A 312 17.57 19.41 46.42
CA GLY A 312 18.32 19.56 47.66
C GLY A 312 17.41 19.45 48.88
N ASP A 313 18.00 19.43 50.08
CA ASP A 313 17.29 19.22 51.34
C ASP A 313 16.27 20.32 51.67
N GLU A 314 16.60 21.58 51.33
CA GLU A 314 15.73 22.75 51.57
C GLU A 314 14.78 23.06 50.40
N GLY A 315 14.94 22.37 49.26
CA GLY A 315 14.16 22.62 48.05
C GLY A 315 14.91 22.26 46.75
N PRO A 316 14.27 22.45 45.58
CA PRO A 316 14.97 22.27 44.30
C PRO A 316 16.12 23.27 44.16
N VAL A 317 17.24 22.80 43.62
CA VAL A 317 18.46 23.59 43.41
C VAL A 317 18.92 23.55 41.96
N VAL A 318 19.68 24.57 41.57
CA VAL A 318 20.51 24.56 40.37
C VAL A 318 21.97 24.69 40.78
N ALA A 319 22.82 23.74 40.34
CA ALA A 319 24.26 23.81 40.53
C ALA A 319 24.95 24.27 39.23
N SER A 320 25.88 25.22 39.34
CA SER A 320 26.62 25.82 38.22
C SER A 320 27.98 26.30 38.70
N ALA A 321 29.04 26.10 37.91
CA ALA A 321 30.42 26.52 38.23
C ALA A 321 30.96 26.09 39.62
N GLY A 322 30.39 25.04 40.23
CA GLY A 322 30.73 24.56 41.58
C GLY A 322 29.93 25.23 42.72
N GLU A 323 29.10 26.23 42.42
CA GLU A 323 28.13 26.80 43.35
C GLU A 323 26.76 26.12 43.21
N THR A 324 25.92 26.21 44.25
CA THR A 324 24.57 25.64 44.28
C THR A 324 23.59 26.69 44.79
N HIS A 325 22.53 26.94 44.03
CA HIS A 325 21.54 27.97 44.32
C HIS A 325 20.15 27.35 44.49
N ILE A 326 19.44 27.70 45.56
CA ILE A 326 18.05 27.28 45.81
C ILE A 326 17.09 28.04 44.86
N VAL A 327 16.14 27.34 44.27
CA VAL A 327 15.10 27.92 43.40
C VAL A 327 13.96 28.49 44.27
N PRO A 328 13.43 29.71 44.02
CA PRO A 328 13.67 30.56 42.85
C PRO A 328 14.98 31.36 42.89
N THR A 329 15.65 31.45 41.75
CA THR A 329 16.94 32.15 41.60
C THR A 329 17.16 32.59 40.15
N ALA A 330 18.13 33.48 39.93
CA ALA A 330 18.62 33.84 38.61
C ALA A 330 20.15 33.66 38.54
N VAL A 331 20.62 32.91 37.56
CA VAL A 331 22.05 32.56 37.38
C VAL A 331 22.43 32.86 35.93
N ASN A 332 23.43 33.71 35.71
CA ASN A 332 23.97 34.04 34.38
C ASN A 332 22.90 34.47 33.33
N GLY A 333 21.84 35.15 33.76
CA GLY A 333 20.74 35.59 32.88
C GLY A 333 19.67 34.53 32.60
N LEU A 334 19.81 33.32 33.16
CA LEU A 334 18.74 32.33 33.25
C LEU A 334 17.91 32.57 34.50
N LEU A 335 16.59 32.45 34.38
CA LEU A 335 15.65 32.60 35.48
C LEU A 335 15.03 31.24 35.82
N PHE A 336 15.16 30.82 37.08
CA PHE A 336 14.60 29.58 37.62
C PHE A 336 13.51 29.91 38.63
N GLU A 337 12.28 29.47 38.37
CA GLU A 337 11.10 29.77 39.19
C GLU A 337 10.36 28.49 39.61
N MET A 338 9.59 28.55 40.70
CA MET A 338 8.61 27.53 41.05
C MET A 338 7.23 27.91 40.49
N VAL A 339 6.67 27.06 39.62
CA VAL A 339 5.33 27.24 39.05
C VAL A 339 4.51 25.98 39.33
N SER A 340 3.66 26.04 40.36
CA SER A 340 3.05 24.85 40.97
C SER A 340 4.16 23.87 41.39
N ASP A 341 4.06 22.58 41.07
CA ASP A 341 5.07 21.58 41.45
C ASP A 341 6.33 21.58 40.56
N TYR A 342 6.37 22.41 39.51
CA TYR A 342 7.44 22.42 38.51
C TYR A 342 8.48 23.51 38.77
N VAL A 343 9.76 23.12 38.74
CA VAL A 343 10.86 24.03 38.47
C VAL A 343 10.76 24.46 37.01
N THR A 344 10.68 25.77 36.76
CA THR A 344 10.60 26.36 35.42
C THR A 344 11.86 27.17 35.15
N LEU A 345 12.65 26.77 34.16
CA LEU A 345 13.74 27.54 33.57
C LEU A 345 13.19 28.37 32.40
N ILE A 346 13.34 29.69 32.49
CA ILE A 346 13.08 30.66 31.44
C ILE A 346 14.43 31.10 30.85
N SER A 347 14.63 30.87 29.55
CA SER A 347 15.87 31.22 28.84
C SER A 347 15.60 32.26 27.74
N PRO A 348 16.49 33.27 27.57
CA PRO A 348 16.40 34.21 26.45
C PRO A 348 16.70 33.55 25.09
N LEU A 349 17.26 32.33 25.08
CA LEU A 349 17.64 31.59 23.87
C LEU A 349 16.46 30.90 23.16
N GLY A 350 15.22 31.35 23.43
CA GLY A 350 14.02 30.87 22.76
C GLY A 350 13.48 29.52 23.26
N PHE A 351 14.02 28.96 24.34
CA PHE A 351 13.47 27.77 25.01
C PHE A 351 13.04 28.06 26.46
N ASN A 352 12.12 27.25 26.98
CA ASN A 352 11.75 27.20 28.39
C ASN A 352 11.59 25.74 28.79
N LEU A 353 12.16 25.35 29.93
CA LEU A 353 12.08 23.97 30.43
C LEU A 353 11.27 23.93 31.73
N LYS A 354 10.38 22.95 31.87
CA LYS A 354 9.70 22.65 33.13
C LYS A 354 10.05 21.25 33.59
N TRP A 355 10.45 21.08 34.84
CA TRP A 355 10.75 19.78 35.46
C TRP A 355 9.93 19.58 36.72
N ASN A 356 9.21 18.45 36.82
CA ASN A 356 8.32 18.16 37.95
C ASN A 356 9.03 17.64 39.22
N ARG A 357 10.35 17.85 39.32
CA ARG A 357 11.22 17.32 40.40
C ARG A 357 11.33 15.79 40.45
N LYS A 358 10.83 15.08 39.43
CA LYS A 358 10.85 13.62 39.29
C LYS A 358 11.35 13.25 37.88
N ASN A 359 10.46 12.77 37.01
CA ASN A 359 10.76 12.25 35.66
C ASN A 359 9.87 12.85 34.56
N THR A 360 9.19 13.96 34.82
CA THR A 360 8.46 14.70 33.78
C THR A 360 9.20 15.99 33.46
N ILE A 361 9.61 16.09 32.21
CA ILE A 361 10.28 17.28 31.65
C ILE A 361 9.45 17.74 30.46
N LEU A 362 9.11 19.03 30.42
CA LEU A 362 8.44 19.68 29.30
C LEU A 362 9.37 20.76 28.75
N LEU A 363 9.90 20.57 27.56
CA LEU A 363 10.75 21.55 26.88
C LEU A 363 9.92 22.26 25.81
N LYS A 364 9.68 23.56 26.01
CA LYS A 364 9.00 24.43 25.05
C LYS A 364 10.02 25.23 24.26
N VAL A 365 9.98 25.17 22.94
CA VAL A 365 10.79 26.01 22.03
C VAL A 365 9.92 26.99 21.27
N ASN A 366 10.44 28.17 20.95
CA ASN A 366 9.78 29.15 20.09
C ASN A 366 10.16 28.94 18.60
N SER A 367 9.48 29.66 17.70
CA SER A 367 9.69 29.53 16.25
C SER A 367 11.07 29.95 15.72
N GLN A 368 11.98 30.50 16.54
CA GLN A 368 13.36 30.81 16.15
C GLN A 368 14.26 29.56 16.11
N LEU A 369 13.81 28.47 16.74
CA LEU A 369 14.46 27.16 16.77
C LEU A 369 13.85 26.15 15.77
N ARG A 370 12.91 26.61 14.93
CA ARG A 370 12.29 25.80 13.87
C ARG A 370 13.36 25.29 12.88
N ASN A 371 13.31 24.01 12.54
CA ASN A 371 14.26 23.29 11.68
C ASN A 371 15.72 23.28 12.22
N ARG A 372 15.95 23.65 13.49
CA ARG A 372 17.29 23.76 14.08
C ARG A 372 17.55 22.79 15.22
N THR A 373 16.53 22.09 15.70
CA THR A 373 16.68 21.18 16.84
C THR A 373 17.16 19.80 16.39
N CYS A 374 17.93 19.12 17.24
CA CYS A 374 18.21 17.69 17.10
C CYS A 374 18.37 17.05 18.49
N GLY A 375 18.46 15.71 18.53
CA GLY A 375 18.33 14.91 19.75
C GLY A 375 16.94 14.24 19.86
N LEU A 376 16.66 13.66 21.02
CA LEU A 376 15.41 12.92 21.31
C LEU A 376 14.11 13.71 21.06
N CYS A 377 14.16 15.04 21.11
CA CYS A 377 13.01 15.90 20.82
C CYS A 377 12.69 16.12 19.33
N GLY A 378 13.51 15.63 18.38
CA GLY A 378 13.26 15.77 16.95
C GLY A 378 13.57 17.16 16.38
N LYS A 379 13.13 17.43 15.13
CA LYS A 379 13.66 18.53 14.29
C LYS A 379 12.89 19.85 14.35
N PHE A 380 11.71 19.85 14.95
CA PHE A 380 10.78 20.98 15.02
C PHE A 380 10.57 21.67 13.66
N ASP A 381 10.26 20.90 12.63
CA ASP A 381 9.98 21.40 11.28
C ASP A 381 8.49 21.29 10.88
N GLY A 382 7.70 20.56 11.67
CA GLY A 382 6.28 20.29 11.44
C GLY A 382 5.99 18.87 10.93
N SER A 383 7.01 18.00 10.85
CA SER A 383 6.92 16.64 10.32
C SER A 383 7.42 15.60 11.34
N THR A 384 6.56 14.66 11.72
CA THR A 384 6.96 13.50 12.54
C THR A 384 7.70 12.42 11.75
N MET A 385 7.78 12.53 10.42
CA MET A 385 8.37 11.51 9.53
C MET A 385 9.89 11.43 9.60
N ASN A 386 10.52 12.48 10.13
CA ASN A 386 11.97 12.65 10.25
C ASN A 386 12.38 13.05 11.67
N ASP A 387 11.48 12.87 12.65
CA ASP A 387 11.79 13.04 14.06
C ASP A 387 12.85 12.02 14.54
N PHE A 388 12.93 10.85 13.91
CA PHE A 388 13.95 9.81 14.15
C PHE A 388 15.20 10.00 13.28
N GLU A 389 15.68 11.23 13.19
CA GLU A 389 17.01 11.55 12.67
C GLU A 389 18.07 11.13 13.70
N THR A 390 18.99 10.25 13.33
CA THR A 390 20.09 9.77 14.18
C THR A 390 21.21 10.81 14.29
N SER A 391 22.12 10.62 15.23
CA SER A 391 23.25 11.55 15.46
C SER A 391 24.24 11.70 14.30
N ASP A 392 24.19 10.83 13.29
CA ASP A 392 24.93 10.94 12.02
C ASP A 392 24.14 11.67 10.90
N GLY A 393 22.91 12.09 11.17
CA GLY A 393 22.04 12.79 10.23
C GLY A 393 21.27 11.88 9.26
N SER A 394 21.27 10.55 9.46
CA SER A 394 20.40 9.62 8.72
C SER A 394 19.03 9.45 9.41
N ASN A 395 18.02 8.94 8.70
CA ASN A 395 16.70 8.67 9.28
C ASN A 395 16.49 7.17 9.47
N THR A 396 15.80 6.78 10.55
CA THR A 396 15.51 5.37 10.84
C THR A 396 14.08 5.16 11.32
N ASP A 397 13.44 4.07 10.86
CA ASP A 397 12.15 3.60 11.38
C ASP A 397 12.32 2.87 12.75
N SER A 398 13.56 2.61 13.19
CA SER A 398 13.86 1.92 14.46
C SER A 398 14.05 2.89 15.63
N VAL A 399 13.13 2.87 16.59
CA VAL A 399 13.26 3.62 17.86
C VAL A 399 14.58 3.29 18.55
N GLU A 400 14.97 2.01 18.67
CA GLU A 400 16.24 1.64 19.32
C GLU A 400 17.45 2.19 18.56
N GLY A 401 17.43 2.20 17.23
CA GLY A 401 18.49 2.79 16.41
C GLY A 401 18.60 4.30 16.65
N PHE A 402 17.46 4.99 16.64
CA PHE A 402 17.35 6.41 16.94
C PHE A 402 17.90 6.75 18.34
N VAL A 403 17.34 6.17 19.40
CA VAL A 403 17.68 6.55 20.78
C VAL A 403 19.15 6.25 21.09
N ASN A 404 19.65 5.09 20.65
CA ASN A 404 21.03 4.69 20.93
C ASN A 404 22.08 5.48 20.13
N SER A 405 21.68 6.18 19.06
CA SER A 405 22.57 7.14 18.37
C SER A 405 22.80 8.41 19.20
N TRP A 406 21.84 8.78 20.06
CA TRP A 406 21.86 10.01 20.88
C TRP A 406 22.40 9.79 22.30
N ILE A 407 23.16 8.71 22.53
CA ILE A 407 23.88 8.47 23.79
C ILE A 407 25.06 9.46 23.88
N MET A 408 25.18 10.12 25.03
CA MET A 408 26.32 10.95 25.39
C MET A 408 27.29 10.11 26.22
N ASP A 409 28.33 9.55 25.60
CA ASP A 409 29.39 8.81 26.31
C ASP A 409 30.22 9.79 27.17
N GLU A 410 30.18 9.62 28.49
CA GLU A 410 30.96 10.44 29.42
C GLU A 410 32.39 9.86 29.57
N LEU A 411 33.39 10.67 29.19
CA LEU A 411 34.83 10.45 29.46
C LEU A 411 35.40 9.05 29.12
N GLY A 412 34.80 8.35 28.15
CA GLY A 412 35.29 7.08 27.60
C GLY A 412 34.69 5.82 28.23
N GLU A 413 33.79 5.94 29.20
CA GLU A 413 32.98 4.80 29.66
C GLU A 413 31.79 4.60 28.71
N LYS A 414 31.81 3.49 27.96
CA LYS A 414 30.70 3.12 27.08
C LYS A 414 29.48 2.75 27.90
N CYS A 415 28.34 3.39 27.64
CA CYS A 415 27.10 3.06 28.34
C CYS A 415 26.72 1.57 28.17
N GLN A 416 26.56 0.87 29.30
CA GLN A 416 26.18 -0.55 29.34
C GLN A 416 24.66 -0.77 29.19
N TYR A 417 23.85 0.19 29.64
CA TYR A 417 22.39 0.11 29.69
C TYR A 417 21.70 0.94 28.58
N LYS A 418 21.95 0.51 27.35
CA LYS A 418 21.37 1.05 26.11
C LYS A 418 19.85 1.03 26.11
N GLY A 419 19.26 1.91 25.29
CA GLY A 419 17.82 2.01 25.09
C GLY A 419 17.26 0.80 24.36
N VAL A 420 16.31 0.10 24.98
CA VAL A 420 15.59 -1.06 24.44
C VAL A 420 14.09 -0.77 24.40
N VAL A 421 13.41 -1.17 23.33
CA VAL A 421 11.94 -1.11 23.21
C VAL A 421 11.37 -2.42 23.78
N LYS A 422 10.74 -2.32 24.95
CA LYS A 422 10.12 -3.48 25.61
C LYS A 422 8.77 -3.11 26.19
N ASP A 423 7.76 -3.92 25.87
CA ASP A 423 6.44 -3.87 26.51
C ASP A 423 6.51 -4.49 27.93
N PRO A 424 6.24 -3.72 29.00
CA PRO A 424 6.22 -4.25 30.37
C PRO A 424 5.11 -5.28 30.62
N CYS A 425 4.00 -5.24 29.86
CA CYS A 425 2.87 -6.16 30.01
C CYS A 425 3.23 -7.58 29.56
N SER A 426 4.09 -7.72 28.56
CA SER A 426 4.63 -9.00 28.08
C SER A 426 5.42 -9.76 29.15
N ASP A 427 6.13 -9.05 30.04
CA ASP A 427 6.86 -9.63 31.18
C ASP A 427 5.94 -9.87 32.39
N ASN A 428 5.07 -8.91 32.72
CA ASN A 428 4.29 -8.87 33.96
C ASN A 428 2.83 -9.32 33.73
N LYS A 429 2.65 -10.53 33.18
CA LYS A 429 1.33 -11.06 32.77
C LYS A 429 0.30 -11.10 33.91
N ASP A 430 0.76 -11.26 35.15
CA ASP A 430 0.00 -11.21 36.39
C ASP A 430 -0.67 -9.84 36.65
N LYS A 431 -0.09 -8.75 36.14
CA LYS A 431 -0.56 -7.37 36.37
C LYS A 431 -1.42 -6.81 35.24
N VAL A 432 -1.45 -7.47 34.08
CA VAL A 432 -2.12 -6.96 32.87
C VAL A 432 -3.61 -6.67 33.11
N SER A 433 -4.35 -7.60 33.71
CA SER A 433 -5.79 -7.42 33.94
C SER A 433 -6.12 -6.28 34.91
N GLU A 434 -5.27 -6.03 35.93
CA GLU A 434 -5.40 -4.88 36.82
C GLU A 434 -5.08 -3.57 36.09
N ALA A 435 -3.99 -3.55 35.33
CA ALA A 435 -3.58 -2.40 34.54
C ALA A 435 -4.64 -2.00 33.49
N GLU A 436 -5.17 -2.95 32.72
CA GLU A 436 -6.26 -2.72 31.75
C GLU A 436 -7.50 -2.14 32.43
N LYS A 437 -7.93 -2.73 33.55
CA LYS A 437 -9.11 -2.28 34.30
C LYS A 437 -8.95 -0.86 34.85
N LEU A 438 -7.76 -0.49 35.30
CA LEU A 438 -7.46 0.88 35.77
C LEU A 438 -7.36 1.86 34.60
N CYS A 439 -6.66 1.49 33.53
CA CYS A 439 -6.42 2.36 32.38
C CYS A 439 -7.68 2.58 31.52
N GLN A 440 -8.61 1.62 31.47
CA GLN A 440 -9.89 1.75 30.76
C GLN A 440 -10.70 2.98 31.22
N ALA A 441 -10.44 3.47 32.45
CA ALA A 441 -11.00 4.70 32.98
C ALA A 441 -10.84 5.93 32.08
N ILE A 442 -9.81 6.00 31.22
CA ILE A 442 -9.59 7.13 30.30
C ILE A 442 -10.60 7.18 29.15
N PHE A 443 -11.24 6.05 28.84
CA PHE A 443 -12.29 5.94 27.82
C PHE A 443 -13.71 6.07 28.40
N GLU A 444 -13.84 6.24 29.70
CA GLU A 444 -15.14 6.49 30.33
C GLU A 444 -15.70 7.87 29.97
N LYS A 445 -17.04 7.99 30.05
CA LYS A 445 -17.80 9.20 29.75
C LYS A 445 -17.29 10.48 30.44
N LYS A 446 -16.66 10.36 31.61
CA LYS A 446 -16.06 11.50 32.34
C LYS A 446 -14.96 12.23 31.55
N PHE A 447 -14.38 11.60 30.54
CA PHE A 447 -13.38 12.17 29.63
C PHE A 447 -13.90 12.38 28.19
N GLU A 448 -15.20 12.17 27.91
CA GLU A 448 -15.80 12.30 26.57
C GLU A 448 -15.54 13.67 25.92
N VAL A 449 -15.48 14.74 26.73
CA VAL A 449 -15.15 16.12 26.29
C VAL A 449 -13.70 16.26 25.79
N CYS A 450 -12.80 15.38 26.22
CA CYS A 450 -11.39 15.35 25.82
C CYS A 450 -11.09 14.30 24.75
N HIS A 451 -12.10 13.56 24.27
CA HIS A 451 -11.98 12.64 23.13
C HIS A 451 -12.27 13.34 21.78
N GLN A 452 -12.77 14.59 21.85
CA GLN A 452 -13.01 15.49 20.71
C GLN A 452 -11.81 16.42 20.48
#